data_AF-A0A3D5KFK4-F1
#
_entry.id   AF-A0A3D5KFK4-F1
#
_cell.length_a   1.000
_cell.length_b   1.000
_cell.length_c   1.000
_cell.angle_alpha   90.00
_cell.angle_beta   90.00
_cell.angle_gamma   90.00
#
_symmetry.space_group_name_H-M   'P 1'
#
loop_
_entity.id
_entity.type
_entity.pdbx_description
1 polymer ?
#
loop_
_entity_poly.entity_id
_entity_poly.type
_entity_poly.pdbx_seq_one_letter_code
_entity_poly.pdbx_strand_id
1 'polypeptide(L)'
;MKVRKAVIPAAGLGTRFLPATKAQPKEMLPIVDKPTIQYIIEEAVASGIEEILIITGRNKRAIEDHFDKSVELEKELESSGKEELLQMAQEISNMANIYYIRQKEPKGLGHAINCAKTFVGREPFAVMLGDDVVDSEVPCLKQLIDCYDEYKTSILGVQPVLEEDVSKYGIIKGMHIEDRVYKVKDLVEKPKVEEAPSNIAILGRYIITPQIFDILSDTQPGKGGEIQLTDALRTLIKHEAMYAYNFQGRRYDVGDKLGFLQAGVEFALKREDLREPFMKYLLDLRNDVRFKELYDEINTTK
;
A
#
# COMPACT_ATOMS: atom_id res chain seq x y z
N MET A 1 -21.43 11.12 -2.10
CA MET A 1 -20.31 12.05 -1.78
C MET A 1 -19.10 11.62 -2.60
N LYS A 2 -18.14 12.51 -2.86
CA LYS A 2 -16.92 12.19 -3.64
C LYS A 2 -15.82 11.70 -2.69
N VAL A 3 -15.05 10.69 -3.09
CA VAL A 3 -13.83 10.29 -2.37
C VAL A 3 -12.73 11.29 -2.72
N ARG A 4 -12.36 12.16 -1.79
CA ARG A 4 -11.31 13.17 -1.98
C ARG A 4 -10.18 13.13 -0.94
N LYS A 5 -10.33 12.29 0.09
CA LYS A 5 -9.38 12.14 1.19
C LYS A 5 -8.78 10.74 1.19
N ALA A 6 -7.48 10.63 1.42
CA ALA A 6 -6.80 9.36 1.65
C ALA A 6 -6.08 9.34 3.00
N VAL A 7 -6.00 8.16 3.60
CA VAL A 7 -5.29 7.90 4.85
C VAL A 7 -4.24 6.83 4.61
N ILE A 8 -2.98 7.16 4.89
CA ILE A 8 -1.82 6.28 4.68
C ILE A 8 -1.18 5.98 6.05
N PRO A 9 -1.37 4.77 6.61
CA PRO A 9 -0.65 4.35 7.80
C PRO A 9 0.82 4.06 7.49
N ALA A 10 1.72 4.84 8.11
CA ALA A 10 3.18 4.74 8.00
C ALA A 10 3.86 4.70 9.40
N ALA A 11 3.15 4.21 10.42
CA ALA A 11 3.60 4.21 11.80
C ALA A 11 4.37 2.94 12.22
N GLY A 12 4.44 1.93 11.33
CA GLY A 12 5.07 0.64 11.62
C GLY A 12 6.58 0.74 11.84
N LEU A 13 7.11 -0.16 12.68
CA LEU A 13 8.54 -0.23 13.01
C LEU A 13 9.42 -0.83 11.90
N GLY A 14 8.81 -1.54 10.94
CA GLY A 14 9.54 -2.12 9.80
C GLY A 14 10.55 -3.20 10.19
N THR A 15 10.28 -3.98 11.24
CA THR A 15 11.23 -4.96 11.82
C THR A 15 11.72 -6.01 10.82
N ARG A 16 10.92 -6.36 9.81
CA ARG A 16 11.29 -7.30 8.73
C ARG A 16 12.50 -6.82 7.91
N PHE A 17 12.74 -5.51 7.84
CA PHE A 17 13.83 -4.92 7.08
C PHE A 17 15.00 -4.45 7.96
N LEU A 18 15.08 -4.89 9.22
CA LEU A 18 16.29 -4.68 10.01
C LEU A 18 17.49 -5.37 9.31
N PRO A 19 18.67 -4.72 9.26
CA PRO A 19 19.04 -3.48 9.96
C PRO A 19 18.73 -2.17 9.21
N ALA A 20 18.30 -2.22 7.94
CA ALA A 20 18.08 -1.03 7.12
C ALA A 20 17.06 -0.07 7.78
N THR A 21 16.01 -0.62 8.39
CA THR A 21 14.95 0.17 9.03
C THR A 21 15.27 0.65 10.44
N LYS A 22 16.49 0.42 10.94
CA LYS A 22 16.89 0.88 12.29
C LYS A 22 16.82 2.41 12.42
N ALA A 23 17.19 3.13 11.35
CA ALA A 23 17.22 4.59 11.30
C ALA A 23 16.46 5.18 10.10
N GLN A 24 15.98 4.35 9.18
CA GLN A 24 15.20 4.78 8.02
C GLN A 24 13.79 4.16 8.07
N PRO A 25 12.72 4.92 7.82
CA PRO A 25 11.39 4.35 7.70
C PRO A 25 11.33 3.31 6.57
N LYS A 26 10.59 2.19 6.76
CA LYS A 26 10.42 1.19 5.69
C LYS A 26 9.77 1.80 4.44
N GLU A 27 8.88 2.77 4.66
CA GLU A 27 8.16 3.49 3.62
C GLU A 27 9.10 4.38 2.77
N MET A 28 10.30 4.66 3.29
CA MET A 28 11.35 5.40 2.61
C MET A 28 12.39 4.50 1.93
N LEU A 29 12.22 3.17 1.94
CA LEU A 29 13.09 2.27 1.18
C LEU A 29 12.80 2.47 -0.32
N PRO A 30 13.84 2.73 -1.14
CA PRO A 30 13.66 3.05 -2.55
C PRO A 30 13.43 1.79 -3.38
N ILE A 31 12.43 1.83 -4.26
CA ILE A 31 12.30 0.88 -5.36
C ILE A 31 12.99 1.55 -6.55
N VAL A 32 14.19 1.06 -6.86
CA VAL A 32 15.17 1.68 -7.75
C VAL A 32 15.71 2.99 -7.17
N ASP A 33 15.00 4.10 -7.35
CA ASP A 33 15.41 5.44 -6.90
C ASP A 33 14.27 6.24 -6.25
N LYS A 34 13.04 5.73 -6.31
CA LYS A 34 11.86 6.38 -5.74
C LYS A 34 11.44 5.68 -4.44
N PRO A 35 11.23 6.41 -3.32
CA PRO A 35 10.71 5.84 -2.09
C PRO A 35 9.35 5.15 -2.28
N THR A 36 9.16 4.03 -1.59
CA THR A 36 7.89 3.28 -1.60
C THR A 36 6.66 4.18 -1.41
N ILE A 37 6.69 5.07 -0.42
CA ILE A 37 5.54 5.94 -0.12
C ILE A 37 5.20 6.93 -1.23
N GLN A 38 6.18 7.34 -2.04
CA GLN A 38 5.93 8.25 -3.14
C GLN A 38 5.07 7.59 -4.22
N TYR A 39 5.30 6.30 -4.54
CA TYR A 39 4.43 5.56 -5.46
C TYR A 39 2.97 5.54 -4.98
N ILE A 40 2.75 5.43 -3.67
CA ILE A 40 1.40 5.38 -3.07
C ILE A 40 0.72 6.76 -3.16
N ILE A 41 1.46 7.84 -2.91
CA ILE A 41 0.93 9.20 -3.03
C ILE A 41 0.66 9.55 -4.50
N GLU A 42 1.55 9.19 -5.42
CA GLU A 42 1.35 9.37 -6.86
C GLU A 42 0.09 8.64 -7.33
N GLU A 43 -0.15 7.40 -6.88
CA GLU A 43 -1.38 6.67 -7.17
C GLU A 43 -2.61 7.39 -6.62
N ALA A 44 -2.54 7.93 -5.39
CA ALA A 44 -3.63 8.68 -4.78
C ALA A 44 -4.00 9.92 -5.60
N VAL A 45 -3.00 10.72 -5.96
CA VAL A 45 -3.17 11.95 -6.76
C VAL A 45 -3.69 11.63 -8.16
N ALA A 46 -3.12 10.63 -8.83
CA ALA A 46 -3.60 10.17 -10.13
C ALA A 46 -5.06 9.65 -10.08
N SER A 47 -5.54 9.23 -8.91
CA SER A 47 -6.92 8.80 -8.68
C SER A 47 -7.88 9.95 -8.32
N GLY A 48 -7.38 11.19 -8.21
CA GLY A 48 -8.17 12.38 -7.91
C GLY A 48 -8.34 12.67 -6.40
N ILE A 49 -7.47 12.14 -5.55
CA ILE A 49 -7.40 12.50 -4.12
C ILE A 49 -6.80 13.91 -3.99
N GLU A 50 -7.42 14.73 -3.14
CA GLU A 50 -7.07 16.15 -2.94
C GLU A 50 -6.32 16.38 -1.61
N GLU A 51 -6.63 15.58 -0.59
CA GLU A 51 -6.07 15.70 0.75
C GLU A 51 -5.59 14.33 1.25
N ILE A 52 -4.33 14.23 1.68
CA ILE A 52 -3.71 12.98 2.12
C ILE A 52 -3.28 13.13 3.58
N LEU A 53 -3.73 12.23 4.45
CA LEU A 53 -3.25 12.13 5.82
C LEU A 53 -2.31 10.95 5.97
N ILE A 54 -1.06 11.23 6.35
CA ILE A 54 -0.09 10.20 6.70
C ILE A 54 -0.08 10.03 8.22
N ILE A 55 -0.36 8.82 8.68
CA ILE A 55 -0.28 8.48 10.10
C ILE A 55 1.13 7.99 10.39
N THR A 56 1.93 8.83 11.07
CA THR A 56 3.34 8.56 11.34
C THR A 56 3.56 8.01 12.75
N GLY A 57 4.69 7.32 12.93
CA GLY A 57 5.17 6.80 14.22
C GLY A 57 6.28 7.66 14.83
N ARG A 58 7.07 7.09 15.74
CA ARG A 58 8.33 7.74 16.18
C ARG A 58 9.38 7.63 15.05
N ASN A 59 10.25 8.64 14.94
CA ASN A 59 11.40 8.66 14.02
C ASN A 59 11.01 8.55 12.52
N LYS A 60 9.92 9.20 12.11
CA LYS A 60 9.42 9.19 10.72
C LYS A 60 9.63 10.52 9.98
N ARG A 61 10.50 11.40 10.50
CA ARG A 61 10.75 12.74 9.94
C ARG A 61 11.15 12.70 8.45
N ALA A 62 11.89 11.68 8.03
CA ALA A 62 12.28 11.51 6.63
C ALA A 62 11.08 11.42 5.66
N ILE A 63 9.90 11.00 6.13
CA ILE A 63 8.67 11.03 5.31
C ILE A 63 8.17 12.46 5.16
N GLU A 64 8.18 13.26 6.23
CA GLU A 64 7.80 14.67 6.20
C GLU A 64 8.75 15.46 5.31
N ASP A 65 10.06 15.33 5.55
CA ASP A 65 11.11 16.06 4.81
C ASP A 65 11.11 15.72 3.29
N HIS A 66 10.68 14.51 2.89
CA HIS A 66 10.64 14.09 1.48
C HIS A 66 9.58 14.83 0.66
N PHE A 67 8.43 15.14 1.27
CA PHE A 67 7.33 15.84 0.60
C PHE A 67 7.26 17.33 0.95
N ASP A 68 8.17 17.82 1.79
CA ASP A 68 8.31 19.25 2.07
C ASP A 68 9.30 19.90 1.11
N LYS A 69 9.34 21.24 1.12
CA LYS A 69 10.25 22.02 0.30
C LYS A 69 11.68 21.93 0.82
N SER A 70 12.60 21.43 -0.01
CA SER A 70 14.04 21.37 0.34
C SER A 70 14.80 22.59 -0.19
N VAL A 71 14.73 23.70 0.54
CA VAL A 71 15.32 24.99 0.12
C VAL A 71 16.82 24.90 -0.19
N GLU A 72 17.58 24.13 0.59
CA GLU A 72 19.02 23.95 0.38
C GLU A 72 19.32 23.16 -0.89
N LEU A 73 18.63 22.03 -1.09
CA LEU A 73 18.78 21.19 -2.28
C LEU A 73 18.37 21.94 -3.56
N GLU A 74 17.22 22.63 -3.53
CA GLU A 74 16.74 23.39 -4.69
C GLU A 74 17.74 24.48 -5.11
N LYS A 75 18.28 25.25 -4.14
CA LYS A 75 19.29 26.28 -4.42
C LYS A 75 20.57 25.69 -5.01
N GLU A 76 21.02 24.55 -4.50
CA GLU A 76 22.22 23.90 -5.00
C GLU A 76 22.02 23.39 -6.44
N LEU A 77 20.88 22.75 -6.72
CA LEU A 77 20.52 22.29 -8.07
C LEU A 77 20.38 23.46 -9.06
N GLU A 78 19.73 24.55 -8.64
CA GLU A 78 19.60 25.78 -9.42
C GLU A 78 20.96 26.39 -9.73
N SER A 79 21.82 26.57 -8.72
CA SER A 79 23.17 27.11 -8.90
C SER A 79 24.08 26.24 -9.76
N SER A 80 23.83 24.92 -9.77
CA SER A 80 24.55 23.94 -10.58
C SER A 80 23.98 23.74 -11.98
N GLY A 81 22.90 24.45 -12.35
CA GLY A 81 22.25 24.34 -13.66
C GLY A 81 21.57 22.99 -13.92
N LYS A 82 21.19 22.25 -12.87
CA LYS A 82 20.58 20.92 -12.96
C LYS A 82 19.05 21.01 -13.02
N GLU A 83 18.53 21.62 -14.09
CA GLU A 83 17.11 21.98 -14.23
C GLU A 83 16.14 20.79 -14.09
N GLU A 84 16.44 19.65 -14.72
CA GLU A 84 15.58 18.45 -14.65
C GLU A 84 15.46 17.91 -13.21
N LEU A 85 16.56 17.89 -12.47
CA LEU A 85 16.57 17.44 -11.07
C LEU A 85 15.88 18.44 -10.14
N LEU A 86 16.02 19.74 -10.43
CA LEU A 86 15.32 20.79 -9.70
C LEU A 86 13.80 20.66 -9.88
N GLN A 87 13.35 20.48 -11.12
CA GLN A 87 11.94 20.29 -11.43
C GLN A 87 11.39 19.05 -10.71
N MET A 88 12.13 17.92 -10.76
CA MET A 88 11.73 16.70 -10.06
C MET A 88 11.57 16.91 -8.55
N ALA A 89 12.50 17.62 -7.90
CA ALA A 89 12.40 17.94 -6.47
C ALA A 89 11.17 18.80 -6.16
N GLN A 90 10.90 19.81 -6.99
CA GLN A 90 9.76 20.72 -6.81
C GLN A 90 8.41 20.04 -7.06
N GLU A 91 8.33 19.11 -8.01
CA GLU A 91 7.12 18.33 -8.27
C GLU A 91 6.74 17.46 -7.07
N ILE A 92 7.72 16.88 -6.38
CA ILE A 92 7.48 16.09 -5.17
C ILE A 92 6.86 16.95 -4.07
N SER A 93 7.40 18.15 -3.82
CA SER A 93 6.91 19.04 -2.76
C SER A 93 5.53 19.65 -3.05
N ASN A 94 5.11 19.71 -4.32
CA ASN A 94 3.83 20.31 -4.73
C ASN A 94 2.76 19.26 -5.11
N MET A 95 3.03 17.98 -4.89
CA MET A 95 2.22 16.87 -5.42
C MET A 95 0.79 16.82 -4.84
N ALA A 96 0.62 17.11 -3.54
CA ALA A 96 -0.68 17.07 -2.86
C ALA A 96 -0.67 17.84 -1.54
N ASN A 97 -1.85 18.15 -1.00
CA ASN A 97 -1.97 18.63 0.37
C ASN A 97 -1.79 17.46 1.35
N ILE A 98 -0.59 17.35 1.92
CA ILE A 98 -0.24 16.28 2.85
C ILE A 98 -0.31 16.79 4.30
N TYR A 99 -1.04 16.05 5.11
CA TYR A 99 -1.22 16.25 6.53
C TYR A 99 -0.58 15.10 7.29
N TYR A 100 -0.18 15.36 8.53
CA TYR A 100 0.46 14.36 9.38
C TYR A 100 -0.24 14.26 10.72
N ILE A 101 -0.46 13.04 11.18
CA ILE A 101 -0.85 12.77 12.56
C ILE A 101 0.01 11.67 13.15
N ARG A 102 0.35 11.81 14.43
CA ARG A 102 1.19 10.83 15.11
C ARG A 102 0.35 9.75 15.77
N GLN A 103 0.58 8.49 15.41
CA GLN A 103 0.14 7.35 16.21
C GLN A 103 1.07 7.23 17.43
N LYS A 104 0.56 7.59 18.61
CA LYS A 104 1.37 7.61 19.84
C LYS A 104 1.81 6.21 20.28
N GLU A 105 0.94 5.23 20.10
CA GLU A 105 1.14 3.83 20.47
C GLU A 105 0.71 2.91 19.32
N PRO A 106 1.54 1.92 18.91
CA PRO A 106 1.25 1.05 17.77
C PRO A 106 0.24 -0.04 18.15
N LYS A 107 -1.02 0.33 18.38
CA LYS A 107 -2.12 -0.59 18.74
C LYS A 107 -2.80 -1.27 17.54
N GLY A 108 -2.09 -1.42 16.43
CA GLY A 108 -2.62 -2.01 15.20
C GLY A 108 -3.18 -1.02 14.18
N LEU A 109 -3.55 -1.57 13.02
CA LEU A 109 -4.02 -0.83 11.85
C LEU A 109 -5.35 -0.10 12.12
N GLY A 110 -6.31 -0.76 12.76
CA GLY A 110 -7.61 -0.15 13.09
C GLY A 110 -7.45 1.08 14.00
N HIS A 111 -6.55 1.01 14.99
CA HIS A 111 -6.21 2.17 15.82
C HIS A 111 -5.57 3.31 15.01
N ALA A 112 -4.69 2.97 14.06
CA ALA A 112 -4.09 3.97 13.17
C ALA A 112 -5.19 4.71 12.38
N ILE A 113 -6.09 3.96 11.73
CA ILE A 113 -7.21 4.54 10.99
C ILE A 113 -8.09 5.38 11.91
N ASN A 114 -8.40 4.93 13.13
CA ASN A 114 -9.23 5.71 14.06
C ASN A 114 -8.62 7.09 14.42
N CYS A 115 -7.30 7.22 14.40
CA CYS A 115 -6.64 8.52 14.60
C CYS A 115 -7.02 9.56 13.51
N ALA A 116 -7.44 9.10 12.32
CA ALA A 116 -7.85 9.95 11.22
C ALA A 116 -9.29 10.51 11.34
N LYS A 117 -10.07 10.12 12.37
CA LYS A 117 -11.50 10.44 12.51
C LYS A 117 -11.81 11.93 12.29
N THR A 118 -11.07 12.82 12.94
CA THR A 118 -11.27 14.28 12.85
C THR A 118 -10.91 14.83 11.47
N PHE A 119 -9.84 14.32 10.86
CA PHE A 119 -9.40 14.74 9.53
C PHE A 119 -10.41 14.33 8.45
N VAL A 120 -10.88 13.09 8.49
CA VAL A 120 -11.85 12.57 7.52
C VAL A 120 -13.21 13.24 7.70
N GLY A 121 -13.72 13.31 8.93
CA GLY A 121 -15.05 13.84 9.22
C GLY A 121 -16.15 12.85 8.85
N ARG A 122 -17.15 13.30 8.08
CA ARG A 122 -18.33 12.50 7.68
C ARG A 122 -18.36 12.18 6.19
N GLU A 123 -17.19 12.07 5.57
CA GLU A 123 -17.05 11.79 4.14
C GLU A 123 -16.44 10.40 3.92
N PRO A 124 -16.72 9.72 2.79
CA PRO A 124 -16.00 8.51 2.41
C PRO A 124 -14.53 8.84 2.15
N PHE A 125 -13.64 7.91 2.47
CA PHE A 125 -12.20 8.12 2.36
C PHE A 125 -11.49 6.86 1.90
N ALA A 126 -10.35 7.06 1.26
CA ALA A 126 -9.45 5.99 0.89
C ALA A 126 -8.54 5.61 2.05
N VAL A 127 -8.23 4.32 2.19
CA VAL A 127 -7.11 3.83 3.00
C VAL A 127 -6.13 3.15 2.06
N MET A 128 -4.84 3.51 2.15
CA MET A 128 -3.78 2.92 1.32
C MET A 128 -2.63 2.48 2.21
N LEU A 129 -2.34 1.18 2.25
CA LEU A 129 -1.26 0.65 3.09
C LEU A 129 0.11 1.04 2.53
N GLY A 130 0.97 1.56 3.40
CA GLY A 130 2.30 2.11 3.07
C GLY A 130 3.32 1.10 2.51
N ASP A 131 2.97 -0.18 2.46
CA ASP A 131 3.80 -1.30 2.03
C ASP A 131 3.18 -2.13 0.90
N ASP A 132 2.09 -1.65 0.30
CA ASP A 132 1.47 -2.25 -0.88
C ASP A 132 1.61 -1.32 -2.08
N VAL A 133 2.51 -1.67 -2.99
CA VAL A 133 2.69 -0.96 -4.27
C VAL A 133 1.94 -1.74 -5.34
N VAL A 134 1.10 -1.04 -6.11
CA VAL A 134 0.35 -1.63 -7.22
C VAL A 134 0.76 -0.94 -8.50
N ASP A 135 1.23 -1.75 -9.44
CA ASP A 135 1.65 -1.34 -10.77
C ASP A 135 0.54 -1.67 -11.77
N SER A 136 -0.10 -0.64 -12.29
CA SER A 136 -1.25 -0.77 -13.19
C SER A 136 -1.35 0.43 -14.12
N GLU A 137 -1.92 0.22 -15.30
CA GLU A 137 -2.18 1.28 -16.27
C GLU A 137 -3.23 2.27 -15.75
N VAL A 138 -4.33 1.74 -15.18
CA VAL A 138 -5.30 2.54 -14.43
C VAL A 138 -4.98 2.42 -12.95
N PRO A 139 -4.73 3.52 -12.21
CA PRO A 139 -4.43 3.46 -10.78
C PRO A 139 -5.41 2.58 -10.01
N CYS A 140 -4.91 1.71 -9.14
CA CYS A 140 -5.75 0.76 -8.42
C CYS A 140 -6.83 1.48 -7.60
N LEU A 141 -6.44 2.54 -6.87
CA LEU A 141 -7.39 3.36 -6.14
C LEU A 141 -8.47 3.97 -7.04
N LYS A 142 -8.13 4.42 -8.26
CA LYS A 142 -9.11 4.95 -9.21
C LYS A 142 -10.17 3.91 -9.56
N GLN A 143 -9.76 2.68 -9.83
CA GLN A 143 -10.70 1.57 -10.11
C GLN A 143 -11.66 1.33 -8.93
N LEU A 144 -11.18 1.43 -7.69
CA LEU A 144 -12.01 1.31 -6.49
C LEU A 144 -12.95 2.51 -6.31
N ILE A 145 -12.50 3.73 -6.63
CA ILE A 145 -13.34 4.93 -6.59
C ILE A 145 -14.47 4.82 -7.63
N ASP A 146 -14.18 4.31 -8.82
CA ASP A 146 -15.19 4.12 -9.86
C ASP A 146 -16.26 3.10 -9.40
N CYS A 147 -15.84 2.00 -8.77
CA CYS A 147 -16.74 1.04 -8.12
C CYS A 147 -17.54 1.67 -6.97
N TYR A 148 -16.91 2.50 -6.14
CA TYR A 148 -17.60 3.27 -5.11
C TYR A 148 -18.63 4.21 -5.72
N ASP A 149 -18.35 4.80 -6.88
CA ASP A 149 -19.24 5.74 -7.53
C ASP A 149 -20.54 5.11 -8.05
N GLU A 150 -20.52 3.81 -8.30
CA GLU A 150 -21.69 3.02 -8.65
C GLU A 150 -22.48 2.57 -7.41
N TYR A 151 -21.83 1.88 -6.45
CA TYR A 151 -22.53 1.24 -5.33
C TYR A 151 -22.71 2.15 -4.10
N LYS A 152 -21.96 3.25 -4.01
CA LYS A 152 -21.99 4.24 -2.92
C LYS A 152 -21.86 3.64 -1.52
N THR A 153 -21.03 2.60 -1.38
CA THR A 153 -20.75 1.94 -0.10
C THR A 153 -19.29 1.51 0.01
N SER A 154 -18.84 1.03 1.16
CA SER A 154 -17.44 0.60 1.35
C SER A 154 -17.00 -0.45 0.32
N ILE A 155 -15.83 -0.21 -0.31
CA ILE A 155 -15.22 -1.05 -1.35
C ILE A 155 -13.85 -1.55 -0.88
N LEU A 156 -13.62 -2.86 -0.93
CA LEU A 156 -12.35 -3.49 -0.62
C LEU A 156 -11.59 -3.84 -1.90
N GLY A 157 -10.33 -3.44 -2.01
CA GLY A 157 -9.44 -3.95 -3.06
C GLY A 157 -9.05 -5.40 -2.76
N VAL A 158 -9.26 -6.30 -3.72
CA VAL A 158 -8.94 -7.72 -3.55
C VAL A 158 -8.23 -8.30 -4.75
N GLN A 159 -7.49 -9.40 -4.58
CA GLN A 159 -7.09 -10.30 -5.66
C GLN A 159 -7.07 -11.75 -5.13
N PRO A 160 -7.22 -12.76 -6.01
CA PRO A 160 -6.96 -14.15 -5.62
C PRO A 160 -5.48 -14.35 -5.24
N VAL A 161 -5.24 -15.14 -4.21
CA VAL A 161 -3.90 -15.57 -3.77
C VAL A 161 -3.78 -17.09 -3.80
N LEU A 162 -2.55 -17.60 -3.69
CA LEU A 162 -2.29 -19.03 -3.49
C LEU A 162 -2.88 -19.49 -2.16
N GLU A 163 -3.30 -20.76 -2.09
CA GLU A 163 -3.91 -21.32 -0.88
C GLU A 163 -2.95 -21.28 0.31
N GLU A 164 -1.65 -21.50 0.11
CA GLU A 164 -0.65 -21.37 1.19
C GLU A 164 -0.52 -19.94 1.75
N ASP A 165 -0.89 -18.94 0.96
CA ASP A 165 -0.71 -17.53 1.28
C ASP A 165 -1.92 -16.90 2.00
N VAL A 166 -3.06 -17.60 2.08
CA VAL A 166 -4.29 -17.05 2.69
C VAL A 166 -4.10 -16.63 4.14
N SER A 167 -3.18 -17.28 4.86
CA SER A 167 -2.86 -17.00 6.26
C SER A 167 -2.11 -15.67 6.48
N LYS A 168 -1.65 -15.03 5.40
CA LYS A 168 -0.94 -13.75 5.43
C LYS A 168 -1.90 -12.54 5.39
N TYR A 169 -3.14 -12.74 4.94
CA TYR A 169 -4.06 -11.67 4.57
C TYR A 169 -5.42 -11.73 5.26
N GLY A 170 -6.17 -10.63 5.20
CA GLY A 170 -7.60 -10.67 5.43
C GLY A 170 -8.30 -11.34 4.25
N ILE A 171 -9.12 -12.36 4.49
CA ILE A 171 -9.79 -13.13 3.43
C ILE A 171 -11.28 -12.86 3.48
N ILE A 172 -11.88 -12.54 2.33
CA ILE A 172 -13.32 -12.32 2.24
C ILE A 172 -14.08 -13.63 2.03
N LYS A 173 -15.29 -13.69 2.59
CA LYS A 173 -16.35 -14.59 2.14
C LYS A 173 -17.31 -13.75 1.31
N GLY A 174 -17.38 -13.99 0.01
CA GLY A 174 -18.22 -13.20 -0.88
C GLY A 174 -18.92 -14.03 -1.94
N MET A 175 -19.90 -13.42 -2.59
CA MET A 175 -20.47 -13.93 -3.83
C MET A 175 -20.06 -13.01 -4.97
N HIS A 176 -19.50 -13.56 -6.04
CA HIS A 176 -19.33 -12.84 -7.29
C HIS A 176 -20.71 -12.39 -7.80
N ILE A 177 -20.83 -11.13 -8.21
CA ILE A 177 -22.08 -10.60 -8.78
C ILE A 177 -21.89 -10.40 -10.28
N GLU A 178 -20.97 -9.53 -10.65
CA GLU A 178 -20.71 -9.14 -12.03
C GLU A 178 -19.27 -8.67 -12.20
N ASP A 179 -18.75 -8.77 -13.42
CA ASP A 179 -17.40 -8.37 -13.80
C ASP A 179 -16.32 -8.77 -12.78
N ARG A 180 -15.81 -7.79 -12.03
CA ARG A 180 -14.74 -7.95 -11.02
C ARG A 180 -15.26 -7.68 -9.61
N VAL A 181 -16.57 -7.62 -9.41
CA VAL A 181 -17.23 -7.22 -8.18
C VAL A 181 -17.75 -8.43 -7.40
N TYR A 182 -17.49 -8.45 -6.10
CA TYR A 182 -18.00 -9.42 -5.15
C TYR A 182 -18.82 -8.71 -4.08
N LYS A 183 -20.00 -9.25 -3.73
CA LYS A 183 -20.69 -8.86 -2.49
C LYS A 183 -20.05 -9.55 -1.31
N VAL A 184 -19.55 -8.76 -0.37
CA VAL A 184 -18.91 -9.29 0.84
C VAL A 184 -19.98 -9.68 1.84
N LYS A 185 -19.91 -10.92 2.34
CA LYS A 185 -20.81 -11.46 3.37
C LYS A 185 -20.15 -11.59 4.73
N ASP A 186 -18.86 -11.90 4.74
CA ASP A 186 -18.04 -11.98 5.95
C ASP A 186 -16.57 -11.75 5.55
N LEU A 187 -15.70 -11.52 6.51
CA LEU A 187 -14.25 -11.44 6.31
C LEU A 187 -13.49 -11.83 7.58
N VAL A 188 -12.30 -12.40 7.40
CA VAL A 188 -11.52 -13.00 8.49
C VAL A 188 -10.05 -12.57 8.38
N GLU A 189 -9.47 -12.09 9.48
CA GLU A 189 -8.06 -11.67 9.53
C GLU A 189 -7.14 -12.89 9.67
N LYS A 190 -6.33 -13.14 8.63
CA LYS A 190 -5.26 -14.16 8.63
C LYS A 190 -5.78 -15.53 9.08
N PRO A 191 -6.81 -16.10 8.43
CA PRO A 191 -7.33 -17.42 8.81
C PRO A 191 -6.23 -18.48 8.67
N LYS A 192 -6.39 -19.62 9.34
CA LYS A 192 -5.62 -20.81 8.93
C LYS A 192 -6.07 -21.24 7.54
N VAL A 193 -5.22 -21.96 6.81
CA VAL A 193 -5.52 -22.40 5.44
C VAL A 193 -6.84 -23.18 5.40
N GLU A 194 -7.03 -24.10 6.35
CA GLU A 194 -8.21 -24.93 6.50
C GLU A 194 -9.48 -24.18 6.97
N GLU A 195 -9.32 -22.98 7.52
CA GLU A 195 -10.41 -22.13 8.02
C GLU A 195 -10.74 -20.97 7.04
N ALA A 196 -9.98 -20.83 5.95
CA ALA A 196 -10.13 -19.74 5.00
C ALA A 196 -11.46 -19.86 4.24
N PRO A 197 -12.32 -18.81 4.24
CA PRO A 197 -13.62 -18.89 3.58
C PRO A 197 -13.55 -18.80 2.04
N SER A 198 -12.41 -18.37 1.50
CA SER A 198 -12.06 -18.35 0.08
C SER A 198 -10.55 -18.16 -0.07
N ASN A 199 -10.06 -17.96 -1.30
CA ASN A 199 -8.70 -17.50 -1.57
C ASN A 199 -8.65 -16.03 -2.04
N ILE A 200 -9.72 -15.26 -1.84
CA ILE A 200 -9.79 -13.85 -2.24
C ILE A 200 -9.30 -12.98 -1.09
N ALA A 201 -8.09 -12.44 -1.24
CA ALA A 201 -7.41 -11.65 -0.22
C ALA A 201 -7.70 -10.16 -0.37
N ILE A 202 -7.90 -9.49 0.76
CA ILE A 202 -7.96 -8.03 0.86
C ILE A 202 -6.54 -7.49 0.80
N LEU A 203 -6.30 -6.60 -0.16
CA LEU A 203 -5.00 -6.02 -0.49
C LEU A 203 -5.10 -4.52 -0.31
N GLY A 204 -4.05 -3.87 0.19
CA GLY A 204 -4.03 -2.60 0.91
C GLY A 204 -4.58 -1.33 0.25
N ARG A 205 -5.76 -1.38 -0.35
CA ARG A 205 -6.57 -0.30 -0.90
C ARG A 205 -8.01 -0.51 -0.47
N TYR A 206 -8.58 0.52 0.13
CA TYR A 206 -9.94 0.49 0.66
C TYR A 206 -10.60 1.82 0.35
N ILE A 207 -11.90 1.81 0.06
CA ILE A 207 -12.78 2.97 0.19
C ILE A 207 -13.73 2.65 1.33
N ILE A 208 -13.74 3.48 2.37
CA ILE A 208 -14.49 3.19 3.59
C ILE A 208 -15.44 4.34 3.91
N THR A 209 -16.66 4.02 4.32
CA THR A 209 -17.63 5.00 4.80
C THR A 209 -17.28 5.47 6.22
N PRO A 210 -17.65 6.70 6.61
CA PRO A 210 -17.27 7.26 7.91
C PRO A 210 -17.84 6.51 9.12
N GLN A 211 -18.86 5.66 8.93
CA GLN A 211 -19.44 4.84 10.00
C GLN A 211 -18.42 3.90 10.65
N ILE A 212 -17.34 3.55 9.94
CA ILE A 212 -16.24 2.76 10.49
C ILE A 212 -15.63 3.37 11.76
N PHE A 213 -15.65 4.70 11.91
CA PHE A 213 -15.02 5.36 13.06
C PHE A 213 -15.78 5.15 14.36
N ASP A 214 -17.09 5.01 14.30
CA ASP A 214 -17.89 4.72 15.50
C ASP A 214 -17.63 3.27 15.93
N ILE A 215 -17.56 2.35 14.96
CA ILE A 215 -17.19 0.95 15.21
C ILE A 215 -15.77 0.82 15.76
N LEU A 216 -14.79 1.50 15.16
CA LEU A 216 -13.38 1.47 15.58
C LEU A 216 -13.17 2.04 16.98
N SER A 217 -14.05 2.92 17.45
CA SER A 217 -13.98 3.48 18.81
C SER A 217 -14.28 2.43 19.88
N ASP A 218 -15.12 1.43 19.55
CA ASP A 218 -15.54 0.35 20.46
C ASP A 218 -14.85 -1.00 20.17
N THR A 219 -14.14 -1.10 19.04
CA THR A 219 -13.48 -2.34 18.61
C THR A 219 -12.39 -2.75 19.59
N GLN A 220 -12.55 -3.94 20.16
CA GLN A 220 -11.56 -4.51 21.09
C GLN A 220 -10.35 -5.08 20.35
N PRO A 221 -9.19 -5.20 21.01
CA PRO A 221 -8.02 -5.86 20.43
C PRO A 221 -8.34 -7.31 20.03
N GLY A 222 -8.00 -7.65 18.79
CA GLY A 222 -8.21 -8.98 18.20
C GLY A 222 -6.89 -9.74 18.08
N LYS A 223 -6.60 -10.21 16.86
CA LYS A 223 -5.41 -11.00 16.57
C LYS A 223 -4.13 -10.22 16.91
N GLY A 224 -3.25 -10.84 17.69
CA GLY A 224 -1.99 -10.25 18.13
C GLY A 224 -2.12 -9.17 19.21
N GLY A 225 -3.29 -9.00 19.84
CA GLY A 225 -3.52 -7.94 20.82
C GLY A 225 -3.60 -6.54 20.18
N GLU A 226 -3.87 -6.49 18.88
CA GLU A 226 -3.98 -5.27 18.08
C GLU A 226 -5.44 -5.01 17.69
N ILE A 227 -5.83 -3.73 17.58
CA ILE A 227 -7.10 -3.32 17.00
C ILE A 227 -6.99 -3.46 15.48
N GLN A 228 -7.64 -4.49 14.93
CA GLN A 228 -7.60 -4.79 13.50
C GLN A 228 -8.68 -4.04 12.73
N LEU A 229 -8.33 -3.50 11.56
CA LEU A 229 -9.30 -2.89 10.65
C LEU A 229 -10.30 -3.94 10.14
N THR A 230 -9.82 -5.16 9.89
CA THR A 230 -10.61 -6.31 9.46
C THR A 230 -11.76 -6.61 10.44
N ASP A 231 -11.51 -6.61 11.75
CA ASP A 231 -12.56 -6.86 12.75
C ASP A 231 -13.64 -5.76 12.76
N ALA A 232 -13.23 -4.50 12.54
CA ALA A 232 -14.15 -3.37 12.42
C ALA A 232 -14.96 -3.43 11.11
N LEU A 233 -14.32 -3.77 9.97
CA LEU A 233 -15.01 -3.96 8.69
C LEU A 233 -16.03 -5.10 8.77
N ARG A 234 -15.70 -6.19 9.46
CA ARG A 234 -16.62 -7.30 9.71
C ARG A 234 -17.87 -6.85 10.46
N THR A 235 -17.71 -5.92 11.40
CA THR A 235 -18.85 -5.31 12.11
C THR A 235 -19.61 -4.36 11.19
N LEU A 236 -18.92 -3.56 10.37
CA LEU A 236 -19.53 -2.61 9.43
C LEU A 236 -20.45 -3.29 8.41
N ILE A 237 -20.11 -4.50 7.94
CA ILE A 237 -20.95 -5.30 7.04
C ILE A 237 -22.36 -5.57 7.60
N LYS A 238 -22.53 -5.55 8.94
CA LYS A 238 -23.84 -5.73 9.58
C LYS A 238 -24.72 -4.49 9.51
N HIS A 239 -24.13 -3.33 9.20
CA HIS A 239 -24.81 -2.04 9.15
C HIS A 239 -25.02 -1.52 7.72
N GLU A 240 -24.11 -1.82 6.81
CA GLU A 240 -24.19 -1.43 5.39
C GLU A 240 -23.76 -2.58 4.47
N ALA A 241 -24.20 -2.54 3.22
CA ALA A 241 -23.67 -3.44 2.20
C ALA A 241 -22.18 -3.14 1.98
N MET A 242 -21.37 -4.16 1.67
CA MET A 242 -19.97 -3.97 1.35
C MET A 242 -19.62 -4.79 0.12
N TYR A 243 -18.81 -4.20 -0.75
CA TYR A 243 -18.35 -4.87 -1.96
C TYR A 243 -16.83 -4.98 -1.97
N ALA A 244 -16.33 -5.92 -2.75
CA ALA A 244 -14.92 -6.07 -3.03
C ALA A 244 -14.71 -6.04 -4.55
N TYR A 245 -13.64 -5.38 -4.97
CA TYR A 245 -13.29 -5.22 -6.37
C TYR A 245 -11.95 -5.89 -6.67
N ASN A 246 -11.96 -6.87 -7.57
CA ASN A 246 -10.79 -7.58 -8.05
C ASN A 246 -10.01 -6.72 -9.06
N PHE A 247 -9.21 -5.80 -8.54
CA PHE A 247 -8.54 -4.77 -9.33
C PHE A 247 -7.53 -5.35 -10.32
N GLN A 248 -7.34 -4.61 -11.41
CA GLN A 248 -6.32 -4.89 -12.40
C GLN A 248 -5.00 -4.23 -12.00
N GLY A 249 -3.91 -4.95 -12.21
CA GLY A 249 -2.57 -4.51 -11.86
C GLY A 249 -1.79 -5.60 -11.13
N ARG A 250 -0.48 -5.40 -11.07
CA ARG A 250 0.43 -6.26 -10.32
C ARG A 250 0.71 -5.64 -8.96
N ARG A 251 0.31 -6.31 -7.88
CA ARG A 251 0.70 -5.95 -6.52
C ARG A 251 2.10 -6.47 -6.20
N TYR A 252 2.87 -5.64 -5.51
CA TYR A 252 4.09 -6.02 -4.82
C TYR A 252 3.92 -5.75 -3.31
N ASP A 253 4.06 -6.79 -2.50
CA ASP A 253 4.16 -6.67 -1.04
C ASP A 253 5.59 -6.26 -0.69
N VAL A 254 5.83 -4.95 -0.62
CA VAL A 254 7.14 -4.40 -0.29
C VAL A 254 7.37 -4.34 1.23
N GLY A 255 6.42 -4.87 2.01
CA GLY A 255 6.57 -5.20 3.42
C GLY A 255 7.31 -6.54 3.65
N ASP A 256 7.51 -7.34 2.60
CA ASP A 256 8.37 -8.52 2.60
C ASP A 256 9.64 -8.31 1.75
N LYS A 257 10.75 -8.97 2.15
CA LYS A 257 12.03 -8.81 1.46
C LYS A 257 12.00 -9.32 0.02
N LEU A 258 11.34 -10.46 -0.22
CA LEU A 258 11.27 -11.03 -1.57
C LEU A 258 10.40 -10.15 -2.47
N GLY A 259 9.26 -9.69 -1.96
CA GLY A 259 8.38 -8.77 -2.70
C GLY A 259 9.06 -7.44 -3.02
N PHE A 260 9.85 -6.89 -2.10
CA PHE A 260 10.66 -5.69 -2.34
C PHE A 260 11.74 -5.90 -3.42
N LEU A 261 12.43 -7.05 -3.42
CA LEU A 261 13.40 -7.38 -4.47
C LEU A 261 12.74 -7.57 -5.84
N GLN A 262 11.59 -8.26 -5.89
CA GLN A 262 10.80 -8.42 -7.11
C GLN A 262 10.35 -7.07 -7.67
N ALA A 263 9.85 -6.17 -6.81
CA ALA A 263 9.51 -4.82 -7.21
C ALA A 263 10.74 -4.08 -7.78
N GLY A 264 11.89 -4.13 -7.09
CA GLY A 264 13.12 -3.51 -7.56
C GLY A 264 13.54 -3.99 -8.96
N VAL A 265 13.42 -5.29 -9.23
CA VAL A 265 13.75 -5.87 -10.54
C VAL A 265 12.76 -5.39 -11.61
N GLU A 266 11.46 -5.52 -11.37
CA GLU A 266 10.46 -5.23 -12.40
C GLU A 266 10.35 -3.72 -12.70
N PHE A 267 10.46 -2.86 -11.68
CA PHE A 267 10.49 -1.41 -11.89
C PHE A 267 11.78 -0.95 -12.60
N ALA A 268 12.94 -1.58 -12.33
CA ALA A 268 14.16 -1.28 -13.09
C ALA A 268 14.02 -1.67 -14.57
N LEU A 269 13.36 -2.80 -14.88
CA LEU A 269 13.13 -3.25 -16.24
C LEU A 269 12.09 -2.44 -17.02
N LYS A 270 11.30 -1.62 -16.33
CA LYS A 270 10.37 -0.66 -16.94
C LYS A 270 11.03 0.66 -17.34
N ARG A 271 12.20 0.98 -16.80
CA ARG A 271 12.93 2.21 -17.09
C ARG A 271 13.74 2.11 -18.38
N GLU A 272 13.57 3.06 -19.28
CA GLU A 272 14.26 3.05 -20.59
C GLU A 272 15.79 3.08 -20.45
N ASP A 273 16.31 3.82 -19.48
CA ASP A 273 17.74 3.97 -19.22
C ASP A 273 18.39 2.73 -18.56
N LEU A 274 17.59 1.88 -17.88
CA LEU A 274 18.10 0.72 -17.14
C LEU A 274 17.74 -0.63 -17.77
N ARG A 275 16.63 -0.72 -18.50
CA ARG A 275 16.02 -1.99 -18.90
C ARG A 275 16.96 -2.93 -19.65
N GLU A 276 17.68 -2.41 -20.65
CA GLU A 276 18.52 -3.23 -21.51
C GLU A 276 19.82 -3.66 -20.81
N PRO A 277 20.61 -2.74 -20.21
CA PRO A 277 21.80 -3.13 -19.45
C PRO A 277 21.46 -4.08 -18.29
N PHE A 278 20.37 -3.81 -17.58
CA PHE A 278 19.98 -4.62 -16.42
C PHE A 278 19.45 -6.00 -16.83
N MET A 279 18.65 -6.11 -17.90
CA MET A 279 18.24 -7.42 -18.43
C MET A 279 19.44 -8.27 -18.87
N LYS A 280 20.43 -7.67 -19.54
CA LYS A 280 21.67 -8.37 -19.91
C LYS A 280 22.38 -8.92 -18.67
N TYR A 281 22.53 -8.09 -17.64
CA TYR A 281 23.09 -8.52 -16.35
C TYR A 281 22.32 -9.71 -15.74
N LEU A 282 20.99 -9.66 -15.70
CA LEU A 282 20.16 -10.75 -15.16
C LEU A 282 20.31 -12.05 -15.95
N LEU A 283 20.41 -11.96 -17.29
CA LEU A 283 20.65 -13.12 -18.16
C LEU A 283 22.04 -13.73 -17.94
N ASP A 284 23.02 -12.93 -17.55
CA ASP A 284 24.39 -13.40 -17.27
C ASP A 284 24.49 -14.10 -15.91
N LEU A 285 23.63 -13.75 -14.93
CA LEU A 285 23.63 -14.37 -13.60
C LEU A 285 23.50 -15.91 -13.64
N ARG A 286 22.74 -16.47 -14.58
CA ARG A 286 22.61 -17.93 -14.73
C ARG A 286 23.91 -18.63 -15.11
N ASN A 287 24.84 -17.89 -15.72
CA ASN A 287 26.15 -18.39 -16.15
C ASN A 287 27.25 -18.02 -15.16
N ASP A 288 26.96 -17.15 -14.19
CA ASP A 288 27.92 -16.73 -13.17
C ASP A 288 28.22 -17.90 -12.23
N VAL A 289 29.50 -18.20 -12.05
CA VAL A 289 29.98 -19.32 -11.25
C VAL A 289 29.44 -19.28 -9.82
N ARG A 290 29.13 -18.10 -9.28
CA ARG A 290 28.57 -17.91 -7.93
C ARG A 290 27.11 -18.37 -7.80
N PHE A 291 26.35 -18.38 -8.91
CA PHE A 291 24.91 -18.66 -8.89
C PHE A 291 24.52 -19.84 -9.77
N LYS A 292 25.45 -20.39 -10.55
CA LYS A 292 25.20 -21.51 -11.46
C LYS A 292 24.71 -22.76 -10.74
N GLU A 293 25.31 -23.12 -9.60
CA GLU A 293 24.85 -24.26 -8.79
C GLU A 293 23.39 -24.09 -8.36
N LEU A 294 23.04 -22.91 -7.84
CA LEU A 294 21.66 -22.58 -7.47
C LEU A 294 20.70 -22.65 -8.66
N TYR A 295 21.13 -22.18 -9.84
CA TYR A 295 20.33 -22.25 -11.06
C TYR A 295 20.07 -23.70 -11.50
N ASP A 296 21.11 -24.54 -11.48
CA ASP A 296 21.04 -25.95 -11.89
C ASP A 296 20.17 -26.78 -10.91
N GLU A 297 20.28 -26.53 -9.60
CA GLU A 297 19.43 -27.14 -8.57
C GLU A 297 17.94 -26.83 -8.80
N ILE A 298 17.60 -25.56 -9.06
CA ILE A 298 16.20 -25.17 -9.28
C ILE A 298 15.65 -25.75 -10.59
N ASN A 299 16.45 -25.85 -11.64
CA ASN A 299 15.99 -26.37 -12.93
C ASN A 299 15.85 -27.89 -12.98
N THR A 300 16.61 -28.63 -12.16
CA THR A 300 16.51 -30.10 -12.08
C THR A 300 15.34 -30.57 -11.20
N THR A 301 14.75 -29.65 -10.41
CA THR A 301 13.60 -29.93 -9.54
C THR A 301 12.25 -29.66 -10.23
N LYS A 302 12.25 -29.29 -11.52
CA LYS A 302 11.06 -29.13 -12.37
C LYS A 302 10.85 -30.34 -13.28
#